data_AF-A0A815HSX5-F1
#
_entry.id   AF-A0A815HSX5-F1
#
_cell.length_a   1.000
_cell.length_b   1.000
_cell.length_c   1.000
_cell.angle_alpha   90.00
_cell.angle_beta   90.00
_cell.angle_gamma   90.00
#
_symmetry.space_group_name_H-M   'P 1'
#
loop_
_entity.id
_entity.type
_entity.pdbx_description
1 polymer ?
#
loop_
_entity_poly.entity_id
_entity_poly.type
_entity_poly.pdbx_seq_one_letter_code
_entity_poly.pdbx_strand_id
1 'polypeptide(L)'
;MVELKHSHKNTKFAGKLDAMKISIPCAVITRWNSQLLTTESVLTIPTLELNKILIELKHSNLCLNVRDFAALNEFLALLSLLAEVTTTTQRDNSPSISLVAPSNLAIYFSLD
;
A
#
# COMPACT_ATOMS: atom_id res chain seq x y z
N MET A 1 -1.19 -17.60 7.09
CA MET A 1 -2.23 -17.31 6.09
C MET A 1 -3.01 -16.12 6.62
N VAL A 2 -2.78 -14.91 6.10
CA VAL A 2 -3.48 -13.71 6.56
C VAL A 2 -4.74 -13.57 5.71
N GLU A 3 -5.92 -13.77 6.30
CA GLU A 3 -7.19 -13.49 5.64
C GLU A 3 -7.33 -12.00 5.42
N LEU A 4 -7.11 -11.56 4.17
CA LEU A 4 -7.43 -10.22 3.72
C LEU A 4 -8.97 -10.12 3.68
N LYS A 5 -9.56 -9.46 4.68
CA LYS A 5 -11.00 -9.17 4.71
C LYS A 5 -11.38 -8.34 3.48
N HIS A 6 -12.15 -8.95 2.59
CA HIS A 6 -12.72 -8.33 1.40
C HIS A 6 -13.58 -7.12 1.81
N SER A 7 -13.39 -5.97 1.17
CA SER A 7 -14.28 -4.83 1.36
C SER A 7 -15.65 -5.16 0.76
N HIS A 8 -16.63 -5.47 1.61
CA HIS A 8 -18.00 -5.86 1.23
C HIS A 8 -18.83 -4.77 0.49
N LYS A 9 -18.23 -3.64 0.08
CA LYS A 9 -18.99 -2.47 -0.41
C LYS A 9 -19.24 -2.46 -1.92
N ASN A 10 -18.45 -3.16 -2.74
CA ASN A 10 -18.69 -3.25 -4.19
C ASN A 10 -18.37 -4.67 -4.72
N THR A 11 -19.41 -5.51 -4.79
CA THR A 11 -19.31 -6.90 -5.25
C THR A 11 -18.87 -7.03 -6.70
N LYS A 12 -19.17 -6.05 -7.56
CA LYS A 12 -18.75 -6.05 -8.97
C LYS A 12 -17.26 -5.76 -9.13
N PHE A 13 -16.74 -4.80 -8.36
CA PHE A 13 -15.31 -4.50 -8.34
C PHE A 13 -14.51 -5.66 -7.76
N ALA A 14 -14.95 -6.22 -6.62
CA ALA A 14 -14.33 -7.39 -6.02
C ALA A 14 -14.28 -8.58 -7.01
N GLY A 15 -15.39 -8.88 -7.70
CA GLY A 15 -15.40 -9.97 -8.68
C GLY A 15 -14.43 -9.79 -9.85
N LYS A 16 -14.17 -8.53 -10.27
CA LYS A 16 -13.15 -8.24 -11.30
C LYS A 16 -11.73 -8.48 -10.78
N LEU A 17 -11.46 -8.12 -9.53
CA LEU A 17 -10.16 -8.38 -8.89
C LEU A 17 -9.94 -9.87 -8.63
N ASP A 18 -10.98 -10.59 -8.21
CA ASP A 18 -10.93 -12.05 -8.01
C ASP A 18 -10.60 -12.79 -9.30
N ALA A 19 -11.13 -12.33 -10.44
CA ALA A 19 -10.78 -12.88 -11.75
C ALA A 19 -9.29 -12.68 -12.10
N MET A 20 -8.66 -11.62 -11.59
CA MET A 20 -7.22 -11.35 -11.70
C MET A 20 -6.41 -12.04 -10.60
N LYS A 21 -7.05 -12.71 -9.64
CA LYS A 21 -6.45 -13.27 -8.41
C LYS A 21 -5.74 -12.22 -7.57
N ILE A 22 -6.25 -10.99 -7.57
CA ILE A 22 -5.71 -9.87 -6.80
C ILE A 22 -6.66 -9.56 -5.66
N SER A 23 -6.11 -9.27 -4.48
CA SER A 23 -6.89 -8.82 -3.33
C SER A 23 -6.33 -7.48 -2.84
N ILE A 24 -7.21 -6.51 -2.64
CA ILE A 24 -6.84 -5.20 -2.09
C ILE A 24 -7.37 -5.15 -0.65
N PRO A 25 -6.49 -5.06 0.37
CA PRO A 25 -6.93 -4.88 1.74
C PRO A 25 -7.68 -3.55 1.91
N CYS A 26 -8.74 -3.56 2.71
CA CYS A 26 -9.35 -2.32 3.16
C CYS A 26 -8.43 -1.64 4.18
N ALA A 27 -8.17 -0.35 3.99
CA ALA A 27 -7.48 0.46 4.99
C ALA A 27 -8.30 0.53 6.30
N VAL A 28 -7.62 0.46 7.44
CA VAL A 28 -8.20 0.44 8.78
C VAL A 28 -7.52 1.51 9.63
N ILE A 29 -8.29 2.49 10.10
CA ILE A 29 -7.77 3.67 10.81
C ILE A 29 -6.88 3.31 12.02
N THR A 30 -7.23 2.25 12.75
CA THR A 30 -6.49 1.84 13.97
C THR A 30 -5.18 1.12 13.68
N ARG A 31 -4.89 0.76 12.41
CA ARG A 31 -3.67 0.07 12.01
C ARG A 31 -2.81 1.01 11.17
N TRP A 32 -1.69 1.44 11.76
CA TRP A 32 -0.82 2.49 11.24
C TRP A 32 -0.34 2.26 9.80
N ASN A 33 -0.09 1.01 9.39
CA ASN A 33 0.38 0.67 8.03
C ASN A 33 -0.72 0.21 7.07
N SER A 34 -2.00 0.29 7.44
CA SER A 34 -3.07 -0.26 6.60
C SER A 34 -3.22 0.46 5.27
N GLN A 35 -3.09 1.80 5.25
CA GLN A 35 -3.12 2.59 4.03
C GLN A 35 -1.96 2.27 3.10
N LEU A 36 -0.75 2.07 3.66
CA LEU A 36 0.42 1.64 2.92
C LEU A 36 0.15 0.32 2.18
N LEU A 37 -0.32 -0.70 2.91
CA LEU A 37 -0.64 -2.02 2.33
C LEU A 37 -1.74 -1.95 1.25
N THR A 38 -2.75 -1.10 1.43
CA THR A 38 -3.77 -0.85 0.42
C THR A 38 -3.16 -0.25 -0.84
N THR A 39 -2.33 0.80 -0.69
CA THR A 39 -1.68 1.47 -1.81
C THR A 39 -0.70 0.55 -2.54
N GLU A 40 0.12 -0.23 -1.82
CA GLU A 40 0.99 -1.27 -2.39
C GLU A 40 0.18 -2.23 -3.27
N SER A 41 -0.91 -2.76 -2.73
CA SER A 41 -1.78 -3.70 -3.45
C SER A 41 -2.40 -3.09 -4.70
N VAL A 42 -2.85 -1.84 -4.63
CA VAL A 42 -3.38 -1.11 -5.81
C VAL A 42 -2.29 -0.95 -6.88
N LEU A 43 -1.07 -0.58 -6.49
CA LEU A 43 0.04 -0.35 -7.42
C LEU A 43 0.56 -1.64 -8.07
N THR A 44 0.28 -2.82 -7.52
CA THR A 44 0.57 -4.09 -8.21
C THR A 44 -0.31 -4.35 -9.43
N ILE A 45 -1.45 -3.66 -9.55
CA ILE A 45 -2.38 -3.82 -10.67
C ILE A 45 -1.88 -2.97 -11.85
N PRO A 46 -1.76 -3.54 -13.07
CA PRO A 46 -1.42 -2.75 -14.23
C PRO A 46 -2.37 -1.56 -14.41
N THR A 47 -1.83 -0.35 -14.51
CA THR A 47 -2.58 0.92 -14.60
C THR A 47 -3.71 0.88 -15.64
N LEU A 48 -3.44 0.32 -16.83
CA LEU A 48 -4.43 0.24 -17.90
C LEU A 48 -5.62 -0.65 -17.50
N GLU A 49 -5.36 -1.79 -16.86
CA GLU A 49 -6.39 -2.73 -16.41
C GLU A 49 -7.22 -2.14 -15.26
N LEU A 50 -6.57 -1.47 -14.30
CA LEU A 50 -7.27 -0.81 -13.20
C LEU A 50 -8.20 0.30 -13.72
N ASN A 51 -7.69 1.18 -14.58
CA ASN A 51 -8.50 2.25 -15.17
C ASN A 51 -9.63 1.69 -16.04
N LYS A 52 -9.39 0.60 -16.79
CA LYS A 52 -10.43 -0.09 -17.55
C LYS A 52 -11.56 -0.59 -16.65
N ILE A 53 -11.24 -1.26 -15.54
CA ILE A 53 -12.24 -1.71 -14.56
C ILE A 53 -13.03 -0.52 -14.00
N LEU A 54 -12.34 0.57 -13.63
CA LEU A 54 -12.99 1.77 -13.09
C LEU A 54 -13.94 2.42 -14.11
N ILE A 55 -13.55 2.49 -15.38
CA ILE A 55 -14.40 3.01 -16.46
C ILE A 55 -15.62 2.11 -16.68
N GLU A 56 -15.44 0.78 -16.75
CA GLU A 56 -16.54 -0.19 -16.89
C GLU A 56 -17.57 -0.07 -15.76
N LEU A 57 -17.11 0.25 -14.54
CA LEU A 57 -17.94 0.43 -13.36
C LEU A 57 -18.45 1.87 -13.17
N LYS A 58 -18.26 2.76 -14.16
CA LYS A 58 -18.68 4.18 -14.13
C LYS A 58 -18.01 5.03 -13.03
N HIS A 59 -16.78 4.69 -12.67
CA HIS A 59 -15.93 5.42 -11.72
C HIS A 59 -14.76 6.12 -12.42
N SER A 60 -15.00 6.76 -13.57
CA SER A 60 -13.97 7.44 -14.36
C SER A 60 -13.27 8.58 -13.61
N ASN A 61 -13.95 9.18 -12.61
CA ASN A 61 -13.39 10.20 -11.73
C ASN A 61 -12.29 9.68 -10.79
N LEU A 62 -12.12 8.36 -10.67
CA LEU A 62 -11.07 7.72 -9.88
C LEU A 62 -9.91 7.21 -10.74
N CYS A 63 -9.98 7.38 -12.06
CA CYS A 63 -8.90 6.98 -12.94
C CYS A 63 -7.68 7.88 -12.72
N LEU A 64 -6.54 7.26 -12.51
CA LEU A 64 -5.28 7.94 -12.28
C LEU A 64 -4.49 8.01 -13.58
N ASN A 65 -3.83 9.14 -13.81
CA ASN A 65 -2.92 9.30 -14.95
C ASN A 65 -1.51 8.78 -14.60
N VAL A 66 -0.63 8.69 -15.59
CA VAL A 66 0.73 8.16 -15.42
C VAL A 66 1.53 8.92 -14.35
N ARG A 67 1.36 10.25 -14.25
CA ARG A 67 2.04 11.08 -13.26
C ARG A 67 1.53 10.80 -11.85
N ASP A 68 0.23 10.58 -11.69
CA ASP A 68 -0.35 10.23 -10.39
C ASP A 68 0.20 8.89 -9.89
N PHE A 69 0.32 7.90 -10.78
CA PHE A 69 0.94 6.61 -10.46
C PHE A 69 2.43 6.74 -10.14
N ALA A 70 3.17 7.60 -10.86
CA ALA A 70 4.57 7.87 -10.56
C ALA A 70 4.72 8.48 -9.15
N ALA A 71 3.94 9.51 -8.83
CA ALA A 71 3.94 10.12 -7.51
C ALA A 71 3.55 9.13 -6.40
N LEU A 72 2.55 8.27 -6.63
CA LEU A 72 2.18 7.23 -5.68
C LEU A 72 3.31 6.21 -5.45
N ASN A 73 4.06 5.84 -6.49
CA ASN A 73 5.23 4.97 -6.34
C ASN A 73 6.37 5.64 -5.56
N GLU A 74 6.61 6.93 -5.78
CA GLU A 74 7.59 7.70 -5.01
C GLU A 74 7.20 7.77 -3.53
N PHE A 75 5.94 8.11 -3.23
CA PHE A 75 5.43 8.08 -1.85
C PHE A 75 5.50 6.69 -1.25
N LEU A 76 5.21 5.66 -2.04
CA LEU A 76 5.30 4.28 -1.59
C LEU A 76 6.72 3.94 -1.14
N ALA A 77 7.74 4.26 -1.95
CA ALA A 77 9.14 4.00 -1.61
C ALA A 77 9.54 4.65 -0.27
N LEU A 78 9.14 5.91 -0.06
CA LEU A 78 9.39 6.63 1.19
C LEU A 78 8.68 5.98 2.39
N LEU A 79 7.41 5.64 2.23
CA LEU A 79 6.61 5.06 3.31
C LEU A 79 7.05 3.62 3.64
N SER A 80 7.49 2.84 2.65
CA SER A 80 8.03 1.49 2.85
C SER A 80 9.32 1.52 3.68
N LEU A 81 10.21 2.51 3.47
CA LEU A 81 11.39 2.72 4.31
C LEU A 81 10.99 2.93 5.78
N LEU A 82 10.04 3.84 6.03
CA LEU A 82 9.54 4.11 7.38
C LEU A 82 8.87 2.87 7.98
N ALA A 83 8.19 2.08 7.15
CA ALA A 83 7.54 0.86 7.60
C ALA A 83 8.53 -0.23 8.00
N GLU A 84 9.65 -0.36 7.29
CA GLU A 84 10.75 -1.26 7.63
C GLU A 84 11.41 -0.86 8.94
N VAL A 85 11.71 0.43 9.11
CA VAL A 85 12.29 0.96 10.37
C VAL A 85 11.34 0.69 11.55
N THR A 86 10.05 0.96 11.37
CA THR A 86 9.04 0.71 12.40
C THR A 86 8.96 -0.78 12.74
N THR A 87 8.94 -1.65 11.73
CA THR A 87 8.91 -3.10 11.92
C THR A 87 10.15 -3.59 12.65
N THR A 88 11.32 -3.08 12.31
CA THR A 88 12.61 -3.47 12.90
C THR A 88 12.71 -3.01 14.35
N THR A 89 12.30 -1.79 14.66
CA THR A 89 12.36 -1.22 16.02
C THR A 89 11.29 -1.79 16.96
N GLN A 90 10.20 -2.35 16.42
CA GLN A 90 9.14 -3.00 17.20
C GLN A 90 9.34 -4.52 17.37
N ARG A 91 10.41 -5.11 16.84
CA ARG A 91 10.70 -6.54 17.07
C ARG A 91 10.98 -6.81 18.54
N ASP A 92 10.38 -7.87 19.06
CA ASP A 92 10.53 -8.37 20.42
C ASP A 92 11.59 -9.49 20.54
N ASN A 93 11.98 -10.08 19.40
CA ASN A 93 12.92 -11.19 19.32
C ASN A 93 14.41 -10.77 19.33
N SER A 94 14.71 -9.47 19.36
CA SER A 94 16.07 -8.94 19.37
C SER A 94 16.12 -7.54 20.03
N PRO A 95 17.26 -7.12 20.62
CA PRO A 95 17.38 -5.78 21.18
C PRO A 95 17.15 -4.72 20.10
N SER A 96 16.04 -3.99 20.20
CA SER A 96 15.63 -3.00 19.20
C SER A 96 15.96 -1.56 19.58
N ILE A 97 16.17 -1.27 20.86
CA ILE A 97 16.48 0.09 21.36
C ILE A 97 17.80 0.62 20.80
N SER A 98 18.79 -0.25 20.60
CA SER A 98 20.09 0.10 20.00
C SER A 98 19.98 0.47 18.52
N LEU A 99 18.87 0.11 17.86
CA LEU A 99 18.63 0.40 16.45
C LEU A 99 17.98 1.77 16.23
N VAL A 100 17.44 2.41 17.27
CA VAL A 100 16.72 3.69 17.13
C VAL A 100 17.60 4.80 16.56
N ALA A 101 18.80 5.02 17.11
CA ALA A 101 19.71 6.05 16.62
C ALA A 101 20.22 5.76 15.19
N PRO A 102 20.68 4.54 14.86
CA PRO A 102 20.99 4.16 13.47
C PRO A 102 19.81 4.35 12.50
N SER A 103 18.59 3.99 12.90
CA SER A 103 17.40 4.15 12.07
C SER A 103 17.07 5.60 11.80
N ASN A 104 17.22 6.50 12.78
CA ASN A 104 17.02 7.94 12.58
C ASN A 104 18.02 8.50 11.57
N LEU A 105 19.29 8.10 11.65
CA LEU A 105 20.31 8.50 10.68
C LEU A 105 20.00 7.96 9.28
N ALA A 106 19.59 6.70 9.18
CA ALA A 106 19.24 6.10 7.89
C ALA A 106 18.06 6.82 7.22
N ILE A 107 17.03 7.20 7.98
CA ILE A 107 15.90 8.00 7.48
C ILE A 107 16.40 9.36 7.01
N TYR A 108 17.20 10.04 7.83
CA TYR A 108 17.72 11.37 7.52
C TYR A 108 18.48 11.39 6.18
N PHE A 109 19.44 10.47 5.99
CA PHE A 109 20.21 10.38 4.75
C PHE A 109 19.43 9.88 3.54
N SER A 110 18.27 9.26 3.73
CA SER A 110 17.42 8.78 2.62
C SER A 110 16.39 9.84 2.18
N LEU A 111 16.21 10.89 2.97
CA LEU A 111 15.23 11.96 2.74
C LEU A 111 15.87 13.32 2.40
N ASP A 112 17.15 13.50 2.72
CA ASP A 112 18.00 14.63 2.26
C ASP A 112 18.53 14.41 0.82
#